data_AF-A0A2V2BP23-F1
#
_entry.id   AF-A0A2V2BP23-F1
#
_cell.length_a   1.000
_cell.length_b   1.000
_cell.length_c   1.000
_cell.angle_alpha   90.00
_cell.angle_beta   90.00
_cell.angle_gamma   90.00
#
_symmetry.space_group_name_H-M   'P 1'
#
loop_
_entity.id
_entity.type
_entity.pdbx_description
1 polymer ?
#
loop_
_entity_poly.entity_id
_entity_poly.type
_entity_poly.pdbx_seq_one_letter_code
_entity_poly.pdbx_strand_id
1 'polypeptide(L)'
;MSQTTRDKILKTTFLLLLEKGYDRVLVSDIQDRLGISRGLMYRYFKSKSELFFEACRKYFYDKFFPELDYDKITLAEFFRNAEKAVGSMTNIDGEEVDILKYNTLYSAMIQCEPKFKREAQAEFDKARKVIRNAIKRGEIKKLPENFIGATILAIFGRTSYITQTPSNSYVCKRILEDIGQFYRLIRRK
;
A
#
# COMPACT_ATOMS: atom_id res chain seq x y z
N MET A 1 -23.79 0.62 -1.18
CA MET A 1 -23.75 0.52 -2.67
C MET A 1 -23.48 -0.93 -3.03
N SER A 2 -24.18 -1.50 -4.01
CA SER A 2 -23.89 -2.86 -4.48
C SER A 2 -22.57 -2.88 -5.26
N GLN A 3 -21.74 -3.90 -5.04
CA GLN A 3 -20.44 -4.04 -5.68
C GLN A 3 -20.63 -4.36 -7.18
N THR A 4 -20.03 -3.58 -8.07
CA THR A 4 -20.10 -3.82 -9.52
C THR A 4 -19.36 -5.10 -9.90
N THR A 5 -19.69 -5.70 -11.05
CA THR A 5 -18.92 -6.85 -11.58
C THR A 5 -17.44 -6.50 -11.76
N ARG A 6 -17.14 -5.27 -12.21
CA ARG A 6 -15.76 -4.78 -12.32
C ARG A 6 -15.06 -4.79 -10.95
N ASP A 7 -15.71 -4.29 -9.91
CA ASP A 7 -15.14 -4.26 -8.55
C ASP A 7 -14.94 -5.67 -7.97
N LYS A 8 -15.86 -6.61 -8.25
CA LYS A 8 -15.69 -8.03 -7.87
C LYS A 8 -14.46 -8.64 -8.52
N ILE A 9 -14.26 -8.40 -9.82
CA ILE A 9 -13.08 -8.87 -10.57
C ILE A 9 -11.79 -8.29 -9.97
N LEU A 10 -11.77 -6.99 -9.67
CA LEU A 10 -10.61 -6.34 -9.05
C LEU A 10 -10.31 -6.88 -7.65
N LYS A 11 -11.33 -7.02 -6.79
CA LYS A 11 -11.18 -7.59 -5.44
C LYS A 11 -10.59 -8.98 -5.50
N THR A 12 -11.20 -9.88 -6.27
CA THR A 12 -10.75 -11.26 -6.39
C THR A 12 -9.34 -11.35 -6.96
N THR A 13 -9.02 -10.54 -7.96
CA THR A 13 -7.67 -10.51 -8.53
C THR A 13 -6.64 -10.09 -7.48
N PHE A 14 -6.91 -9.02 -6.73
CA PHE A 14 -6.01 -8.55 -5.70
C PHE A 14 -5.80 -9.59 -4.59
N LEU A 15 -6.86 -10.25 -4.13
CA LEU A 15 -6.76 -11.31 -3.11
C LEU A 15 -5.97 -12.53 -3.62
N LEU A 16 -6.18 -12.94 -4.87
CA LEU A 16 -5.38 -14.01 -5.49
C LEU A 16 -3.90 -13.62 -5.62
N LEU A 17 -3.61 -12.35 -5.93
CA LEU A 17 -2.24 -11.83 -5.99
C LEU A 17 -1.56 -11.85 -4.60
N LEU A 18 -2.29 -11.55 -3.54
CA LEU A 18 -1.79 -11.66 -2.16
C LEU A 18 -1.56 -13.13 -1.76
N GLU A 19 -2.44 -14.03 -2.18
CA GLU A 19 -2.39 -15.46 -1.85
C GLU A 19 -1.25 -16.17 -2.58
N LYS A 20 -1.18 -15.99 -3.90
CA LYS A 20 -0.29 -16.74 -4.79
C LYS A 20 0.95 -15.95 -5.22
N GLY A 21 0.98 -14.64 -5.09
CA GLY A 21 2.04 -13.78 -5.62
C GLY A 21 1.86 -13.45 -7.11
N TYR A 22 2.51 -12.38 -7.57
CA TYR A 22 2.31 -11.78 -8.89
C TYR A 22 2.47 -12.76 -10.06
N ASP A 23 3.57 -13.53 -10.08
CA ASP A 23 3.91 -14.38 -11.24
C ASP A 23 3.02 -15.64 -11.36
N ARG A 24 2.44 -16.11 -10.24
CA ARG A 24 1.73 -17.40 -10.20
C ARG A 24 0.24 -17.30 -10.48
N VAL A 25 -0.37 -16.12 -10.41
CA VAL A 25 -1.80 -15.96 -10.69
C VAL A 25 -2.06 -16.05 -12.19
N LEU A 26 -3.00 -16.91 -12.60
CA LEU A 26 -3.49 -17.06 -13.96
C LEU A 26 -4.87 -16.40 -14.13
N VAL A 27 -5.25 -16.13 -15.39
CA VAL A 27 -6.60 -15.63 -15.70
C VAL A 27 -7.66 -16.67 -15.32
N SER A 28 -7.37 -17.96 -15.50
CA SER A 28 -8.26 -19.05 -15.09
C SER A 28 -8.54 -19.05 -13.60
N ASP A 29 -7.54 -18.77 -12.75
CA ASP A 29 -7.75 -18.69 -11.29
C ASP A 29 -8.87 -17.69 -10.93
N ILE A 30 -8.90 -16.55 -11.62
CA ILE A 30 -9.87 -15.48 -11.40
C ILE A 30 -11.24 -15.88 -11.94
N GLN A 31 -11.28 -16.53 -13.11
CA GLN A 31 -12.51 -17.05 -13.69
C GLN A 31 -13.16 -18.09 -12.78
N ASP A 32 -12.38 -19.06 -12.31
CA ASP A 32 -12.84 -20.18 -11.49
C ASP A 32 -13.35 -19.66 -10.13
N ARG A 33 -12.63 -18.71 -9.52
CA ARG A 33 -13.03 -18.10 -8.24
C ARG A 33 -14.33 -17.28 -8.36
N LEU A 34 -14.63 -16.71 -9.52
CA LEU A 34 -15.82 -15.86 -9.74
C LEU A 34 -16.97 -16.55 -10.49
N GLY A 35 -16.73 -17.72 -11.08
CA GLY A 35 -17.67 -18.38 -11.98
C GLY A 35 -17.97 -17.57 -13.24
N ILE A 36 -16.98 -16.84 -13.79
CA ILE A 36 -17.17 -15.99 -14.98
C ILE A 36 -16.42 -16.50 -16.21
N SER A 37 -16.98 -16.24 -17.39
CA SER A 37 -16.32 -16.55 -18.65
C SER A 37 -15.14 -15.63 -18.94
N ARG A 38 -14.21 -16.11 -19.76
CA ARG A 38 -13.05 -15.33 -20.23
C ARG A 38 -13.51 -14.07 -20.96
N GLY A 39 -14.49 -14.21 -21.85
CA GLY A 39 -15.06 -13.08 -22.60
C GLY A 39 -15.66 -11.99 -21.71
N LEU A 40 -16.33 -12.36 -20.61
CA LEU A 40 -16.87 -11.38 -19.66
C LEU A 40 -15.75 -10.60 -18.97
N MET A 41 -14.65 -11.25 -18.59
CA MET A 41 -13.50 -10.57 -17.99
C MET A 41 -12.85 -9.58 -18.97
N TYR A 42 -12.61 -10.02 -20.22
CA TYR A 42 -11.97 -9.17 -21.24
C TYR A 42 -12.87 -8.03 -21.73
N ARG A 43 -14.17 -8.06 -21.45
CA ARG A 43 -15.06 -6.91 -21.62
C ARG A 43 -14.68 -5.74 -20.70
N TYR A 44 -14.13 -6.02 -19.52
CA TYR A 44 -13.74 -5.01 -18.54
C TYR A 44 -12.26 -4.63 -18.57
N PHE A 45 -11.38 -5.57 -18.98
CA PHE A 45 -9.94 -5.39 -18.97
C PHE A 45 -9.33 -5.96 -20.24
N LYS A 46 -8.54 -5.18 -20.97
CA LYS A 46 -7.97 -5.56 -22.27
C LYS A 46 -6.87 -6.60 -22.14
N SER A 47 -6.23 -6.70 -20.98
CA SER A 47 -5.15 -7.66 -20.73
C SER A 47 -5.05 -8.08 -19.26
N LYS A 48 -4.34 -9.19 -19.01
CA LYS A 48 -3.95 -9.61 -17.65
C LYS A 48 -3.14 -8.51 -16.94
N SER A 49 -2.20 -7.89 -17.65
CA SER A 49 -1.36 -6.81 -17.11
C SER A 49 -2.18 -5.61 -16.68
N GLU A 50 -3.13 -5.19 -17.52
CA GLU A 50 -4.04 -4.09 -17.17
C GLU A 50 -4.92 -4.44 -15.97
N LEU A 51 -5.48 -5.65 -15.93
CA LEU A 51 -6.27 -6.12 -14.79
C LEU A 51 -5.45 -6.09 -13.48
N PHE A 52 -4.22 -6.61 -13.52
CA PHE A 52 -3.34 -6.64 -12.33
C PHE A 52 -2.97 -5.22 -11.90
N PHE A 53 -2.59 -4.38 -12.85
CA PHE A 53 -2.31 -2.97 -12.59
C PHE A 53 -3.49 -2.26 -11.95
N GLU A 54 -4.69 -2.38 -12.52
CA GLU A 54 -5.90 -1.72 -12.01
C GLU A 54 -6.31 -2.25 -10.63
N ALA A 55 -6.18 -3.56 -10.39
CA ALA A 55 -6.46 -4.16 -9.09
C ALA A 55 -5.48 -3.64 -8.02
N CYS A 56 -4.19 -3.68 -8.32
CA CYS A 56 -3.16 -3.17 -7.43
C CYS A 56 -3.30 -1.66 -7.19
N ARG A 57 -3.51 -0.84 -8.23
CA ARG A 57 -3.72 0.60 -8.06
C ARG A 57 -4.90 0.90 -7.13
N LYS A 58 -6.03 0.23 -7.31
CA LYS A 58 -7.22 0.41 -6.46
C LYS A 58 -6.93 0.12 -4.99
N TYR A 59 -6.25 -1.00 -4.71
CA TYR A 59 -6.02 -1.47 -3.33
C TYR A 59 -4.70 -0.99 -2.72
N PHE A 60 -3.80 -0.38 -3.49
CA PHE A 60 -2.62 0.30 -2.95
C PHE A 60 -2.83 1.80 -2.78
N TYR A 61 -3.68 2.45 -3.60
CA TYR A 61 -3.83 3.90 -3.58
C TYR A 61 -5.30 4.31 -3.37
N ASP A 62 -6.17 4.07 -4.36
CA ASP A 62 -7.50 4.68 -4.42
C ASP A 62 -8.37 4.40 -3.18
N LYS A 63 -8.23 3.22 -2.56
CA LYS A 63 -9.07 2.82 -1.42
C LYS A 63 -8.64 3.44 -0.09
N PHE A 64 -7.35 3.78 0.07
CA PHE A 64 -6.77 4.02 1.40
C PHE A 64 -6.13 5.40 1.56
N PHE A 65 -5.82 6.09 0.45
CA PHE A 65 -5.18 7.40 0.50
C PHE A 65 -6.22 8.50 0.25
N PRO A 66 -6.61 9.27 1.28
CA PRO A 66 -7.47 10.42 1.08
C PRO A 66 -6.76 11.50 0.28
N GLU A 67 -7.53 12.41 -0.31
CA GLU A 67 -6.98 13.67 -0.79
C GLU A 67 -6.48 14.50 0.39
N LEU A 68 -5.20 14.85 0.38
CA LEU A 68 -4.54 15.64 1.41
C LEU A 68 -3.92 16.90 0.79
N ASP A 69 -3.97 18.00 1.53
CA ASP A 69 -3.19 19.20 1.21
C ASP A 69 -1.73 18.98 1.67
N TYR A 70 -0.92 18.41 0.79
CA TYR A 70 0.50 18.12 1.05
C TYR A 70 1.38 19.38 1.26
N ASP A 71 0.87 20.57 0.96
CA ASP A 71 1.54 21.84 1.29
C ASP A 71 1.38 22.20 2.77
N LYS A 72 0.21 21.93 3.33
CA LYS A 72 -0.17 22.39 4.68
C LYS A 72 -0.09 21.31 5.76
N ILE A 73 -0.37 20.06 5.43
CA ILE A 73 -0.38 18.97 6.40
C ILE A 73 0.96 18.91 7.17
N THR A 74 0.87 18.70 8.48
CA THR A 74 2.04 18.46 9.34
C THR A 74 2.52 17.02 9.20
N LEU A 75 3.78 16.74 9.56
CA LEU A 75 4.25 15.35 9.51
C LEU A 75 3.49 14.44 10.51
N ALA A 76 3.06 14.99 11.65
CA ALA A 76 2.24 14.27 12.62
C ALA A 76 0.89 13.84 12.04
N GLU A 77 0.21 14.74 11.32
CA GLU A 77 -1.05 14.44 10.65
C GLU A 77 -0.87 13.42 9.52
N PHE A 78 0.21 13.55 8.76
CA PHE A 78 0.55 12.59 7.72
C PHE A 78 0.71 11.18 8.30
N PHE A 79 1.44 11.02 9.42
CA PHE A 79 1.57 9.72 10.08
C PHE A 79 0.26 9.20 10.67
N ARG A 80 -0.60 10.06 11.25
CA ARG A 80 -1.94 9.63 11.69
C ARG A 80 -2.80 9.12 10.54
N ASN A 81 -2.69 9.69 9.35
CA ASN A 81 -3.40 9.18 8.18
C ASN A 81 -2.80 7.85 7.69
N ALA A 82 -1.47 7.71 7.70
CA ALA A 82 -0.81 6.46 7.37
C ALA A 82 -1.18 5.33 8.35
N GLU A 83 -1.27 5.61 9.65
CA GLU A 83 -1.73 4.67 10.69
C GLU A 83 -3.15 4.15 10.40
N LYS A 84 -4.08 5.05 10.05
CA LYS A 84 -5.45 4.69 9.65
C LYS A 84 -5.48 3.86 8.37
N ALA A 85 -4.63 4.19 7.41
CA ALA A 85 -4.52 3.46 6.16
C ALA A 85 -4.04 2.02 6.41
N VAL A 86 -3.00 1.82 7.23
CA VAL A 86 -2.52 0.48 7.61
C VAL A 86 -3.62 -0.37 8.24
N GLY A 87 -4.40 0.20 9.17
CA GLY A 87 -5.54 -0.52 9.76
C GLY A 87 -6.63 -0.90 8.74
N SER A 88 -6.78 -0.10 7.68
CA SER A 88 -7.73 -0.35 6.60
C SER A 88 -7.19 -1.37 5.58
N MET A 89 -5.88 -1.41 5.35
CA MET A 89 -5.21 -2.35 4.44
C MET A 89 -5.28 -3.80 4.93
N THR A 90 -5.38 -4.00 6.25
CA THR A 90 -5.47 -5.34 6.87
C THR A 90 -6.85 -5.97 6.80
N ASN A 91 -7.86 -5.25 6.29
CA ASN A 91 -9.19 -5.79 6.06
C ASN A 91 -9.77 -5.29 4.74
N ILE A 92 -9.93 -6.19 3.77
CA ILE A 92 -10.50 -5.86 2.46
C ILE A 92 -11.90 -6.45 2.34
N ASP A 93 -12.89 -5.63 2.69
CA ASP A 93 -14.31 -5.95 2.58
C ASP A 93 -14.64 -7.27 3.30
N GLY A 94 -14.18 -7.41 4.55
CA GLY A 94 -14.38 -8.57 5.42
C GLY A 94 -13.27 -9.61 5.39
N GLU A 95 -12.36 -9.56 4.41
CA GLU A 95 -11.24 -10.49 4.29
C GLU A 95 -10.02 -9.97 5.04
N GLU A 96 -9.47 -10.76 5.96
CA GLU A 96 -8.21 -10.42 6.63
C GLU A 96 -7.04 -10.49 5.62
N VAL A 97 -6.21 -9.45 5.63
CA VAL A 97 -5.03 -9.35 4.79
C VAL A 97 -3.78 -9.25 5.64
N ASP A 98 -2.83 -10.15 5.39
CA ASP A 98 -1.49 -10.11 5.96
C ASP A 98 -0.69 -8.92 5.40
N ILE A 99 -0.29 -8.00 6.28
CA ILE A 99 0.44 -6.79 5.89
C ILE A 99 1.80 -7.08 5.24
N LEU A 100 2.47 -8.17 5.61
CA LEU A 100 3.75 -8.55 5.01
C LEU A 100 3.56 -9.06 3.59
N LYS A 101 2.50 -9.83 3.34
CA LYS A 101 2.12 -10.25 1.97
C LYS A 101 1.72 -9.05 1.13
N TYR A 102 0.97 -8.11 1.71
CA TYR A 102 0.61 -6.85 1.08
C TYR A 102 1.84 -6.07 0.63
N ASN A 103 2.80 -5.88 1.53
CA ASN A 103 4.07 -5.18 1.25
C ASN A 103 4.94 -5.94 0.24
N THR A 104 4.93 -7.27 0.29
CA THR A 104 5.65 -8.11 -0.69
C THR A 104 5.07 -7.96 -2.09
N LEU A 105 3.74 -7.99 -2.21
CA LEU A 105 3.06 -7.75 -3.49
C LEU A 105 3.33 -6.33 -4.00
N TYR A 106 3.29 -5.32 -3.12
CA TYR A 106 3.63 -3.95 -3.47
C TYR A 106 5.05 -3.85 -4.06
N SER A 107 6.03 -4.49 -3.41
CA SER A 107 7.42 -4.55 -3.89
C SER A 107 7.52 -5.23 -5.26
N ALA A 108 6.84 -6.36 -5.45
CA ALA A 108 6.80 -7.06 -6.74
C ALA A 108 6.20 -6.20 -7.85
N MET A 109 5.11 -5.46 -7.57
CA MET A 109 4.50 -4.54 -8.53
C MET A 109 5.45 -3.42 -8.95
N ILE A 110 6.23 -2.86 -8.02
CA ILE A 110 7.24 -1.84 -8.34
C ILE A 110 8.33 -2.40 -9.26
N GLN A 111 8.71 -3.66 -9.07
CA GLN A 111 9.77 -4.30 -9.85
C GLN A 111 9.29 -4.72 -11.25
N CYS A 112 8.07 -5.24 -11.35
CA CYS A 112 7.56 -5.88 -12.55
C CYS A 112 6.72 -4.96 -13.46
N GLU A 113 6.09 -3.90 -12.93
CA GLU A 113 5.15 -3.06 -13.69
C GLU A 113 5.63 -1.59 -13.76
N PRO A 114 6.23 -1.15 -14.88
CA PRO A 114 6.78 0.20 -15.04
C PRO A 114 5.76 1.32 -14.84
N LYS A 115 4.48 1.10 -15.18
CA LYS A 115 3.42 2.09 -14.91
C LYS A 115 3.19 2.24 -13.41
N PHE A 116 3.17 1.14 -12.67
CA PHE A 116 2.98 1.14 -11.22
C PHE A 116 4.18 1.77 -10.50
N LYS A 117 5.41 1.50 -10.95
CA LYS A 117 6.62 2.16 -10.43
C LYS A 117 6.55 3.69 -10.54
N ARG A 118 6.02 4.21 -11.66
CA ARG A 118 5.84 5.66 -11.84
C ARG A 118 4.81 6.23 -10.87
N GLU A 119 3.71 5.52 -10.61
CA GLU A 119 2.72 5.93 -9.61
C GLU A 119 3.31 5.91 -8.20
N ALA A 120 4.04 4.86 -7.83
CA ALA A 120 4.74 4.77 -6.55
C ALA A 120 5.72 5.94 -6.34
N GLN A 121 6.46 6.32 -7.39
CA GLN A 121 7.37 7.47 -7.33
C GLN A 121 6.61 8.78 -7.11
N ALA A 122 5.50 9.00 -7.82
CA ALA A 122 4.68 10.18 -7.66
C ALA A 122 4.08 10.29 -6.24
N GLU A 123 3.60 9.18 -5.67
CA GLU A 123 3.12 9.16 -4.28
C GLU A 123 4.25 9.43 -3.29
N PHE A 124 5.44 8.86 -3.52
CA PHE A 124 6.60 9.11 -2.66
C PHE A 124 7.06 10.57 -2.70
N ASP A 125 6.97 11.24 -3.86
CA ASP A 125 7.32 12.66 -3.99
C ASP A 125 6.39 13.56 -3.17
N LYS A 126 5.12 13.18 -2.99
CA LYS A 126 4.20 13.86 -2.05
C LYS A 126 4.67 13.71 -0.61
N ALA A 127 5.07 12.50 -0.20
CA ALA A 127 5.62 12.27 1.15
C ALA A 127 6.92 13.07 1.37
N ARG A 128 7.82 13.11 0.37
CA ARG A 128 9.04 13.94 0.40
C ARG A 128 8.73 15.42 0.58
N LYS A 129 7.68 15.91 -0.09
CA LYS A 129 7.21 17.30 0.06
C LYS A 129 6.78 17.58 1.51
N VAL A 130 6.02 16.69 2.13
CA VAL A 130 5.62 16.81 3.55
C VAL A 130 6.84 16.84 4.47
N ILE A 131 7.81 15.93 4.27
CA ILE A 131 9.07 15.90 5.03
C ILE A 131 9.82 17.23 4.92
N ARG A 132 9.98 17.74 3.69
CA ARG A 132 10.67 19.02 3.44
C ARG A 132 9.97 20.18 4.14
N ASN A 133 8.64 20.21 4.10
CA ASN A 133 7.84 21.24 4.74
C ASN A 133 7.97 21.16 6.26
N ALA A 134 7.95 19.96 6.84
CA ALA A 134 8.16 19.76 8.28
C ALA A 134 9.56 20.24 8.74
N ILE A 135 10.61 20.03 7.93
CA ILE A 135 11.95 20.57 8.21
C ILE A 135 11.93 22.11 8.17
N LYS A 136 11.32 22.71 7.12
CA LYS A 136 11.24 24.16 6.95
C LYS A 136 10.47 24.85 8.08
N ARG A 137 9.37 24.24 8.52
CA ARG A 137 8.53 24.73 9.63
C ARG A 137 9.12 24.46 11.02
N GLY A 138 10.20 23.69 11.10
CA GLY A 138 10.84 23.35 12.38
C GLY A 138 10.11 22.27 13.19
N GLU A 139 9.16 21.54 12.58
CA GLU A 139 8.45 20.42 13.24
C GLU A 139 9.42 19.29 13.61
N ILE A 140 10.42 19.06 12.76
CA ILE A 140 11.43 18.00 12.93
C ILE A 140 12.86 18.54 12.79
N LYS A 141 13.82 17.77 13.29
CA LYS A 141 15.27 18.03 13.20
C LYS A 141 15.68 18.12 11.72
N LYS A 142 16.70 18.94 11.44
CA LYS A 142 17.33 19.04 10.11
C LYS A 142 18.16 17.77 9.84
N LEU A 143 17.51 16.74 9.30
CA LEU A 143 18.16 15.52 8.81
C LEU A 143 18.01 15.43 7.28
N PRO A 144 18.84 14.62 6.59
CA PRO A 144 18.70 14.43 5.15
C PRO A 144 17.31 13.89 4.76
N GLU A 145 16.66 14.52 3.79
CA GLU A 145 15.31 14.17 3.34
C GLU A 145 15.22 12.71 2.85
N ASN A 146 16.24 12.26 2.13
CA ASN A 146 16.35 10.89 1.63
C ASN A 146 16.45 9.87 2.77
N PHE A 147 17.17 10.18 3.85
CA PHE A 147 17.29 9.31 5.01
C PHE A 147 15.93 9.17 5.72
N ILE A 148 15.22 10.28 5.94
CA ILE A 148 13.89 10.25 6.56
C ILE A 148 12.92 9.44 5.69
N GLY A 149 12.85 9.74 4.40
CA GLY A 149 11.96 9.04 3.47
C GLY A 149 12.26 7.54 3.36
N ALA A 150 13.53 7.16 3.25
CA ALA A 150 13.94 5.75 3.20
C ALA A 150 13.62 5.01 4.51
N THR A 151 13.78 5.67 5.67
CA THR A 151 13.45 5.08 6.96
C THR A 151 11.94 4.85 7.09
N ILE A 152 11.12 5.82 6.67
CA ILE A 152 9.65 5.68 6.64
C ILE A 152 9.25 4.50 5.76
N LEU A 153 9.81 4.40 4.55
CA LEU A 153 9.54 3.29 3.63
C LEU A 153 10.01 1.94 4.20
N ALA A 154 11.17 1.89 4.88
CA ALA A 154 11.66 0.66 5.49
C ALA A 154 10.77 0.17 6.64
N ILE A 155 10.18 1.10 7.41
CA ILE A 155 9.25 0.76 8.49
C ILE A 155 7.90 0.29 7.94
N PHE A 156 7.25 1.09 7.09
CA PHE A 156 5.93 0.75 6.56
C PHE A 156 5.97 -0.38 5.54
N GLY A 157 7.00 -0.42 4.68
CA GLY A 157 7.18 -1.40 3.61
C GLY A 157 7.84 -2.70 4.04
N ARG A 158 7.89 -2.99 5.34
CA ARG A 158 8.49 -4.20 5.90
C ARG A 158 7.82 -5.44 5.31
N THR A 159 8.61 -6.35 4.72
CA THR A 159 8.11 -7.55 4.05
C THR A 159 8.32 -8.84 4.83
N SER A 160 9.14 -8.83 5.89
CA SER A 160 9.49 -10.02 6.66
C SER A 160 9.92 -9.71 8.09
N TYR A 161 9.89 -10.73 8.93
CA TYR A 161 10.54 -10.78 10.24
C TYR A 161 11.30 -12.09 10.36
N ILE A 162 12.47 -12.04 11.01
CA ILE A 162 13.24 -13.24 11.34
C ILE A 162 12.75 -13.91 12.63
N THR A 163 12.01 -13.18 13.46
CA THR A 163 11.47 -13.66 14.73
C THR A 163 10.06 -14.20 14.54
N GLN A 164 9.60 -15.05 15.47
CA GLN A 164 8.22 -15.49 15.52
C GLN A 164 7.26 -14.28 15.63
N THR A 165 6.30 -14.21 14.73
CA THR A 165 5.23 -13.19 14.73
C THR A 165 3.92 -13.84 15.16
N PRO A 166 3.41 -13.57 16.38
CA PRO A 166 2.24 -14.25 16.92
C PRO A 166 0.95 -14.10 16.11
N SER A 167 0.80 -12.97 15.40
CA SER A 167 -0.38 -12.66 14.58
C SER A 167 -0.10 -11.52 13.61
N ASN A 168 -0.95 -11.36 12.60
CA ASN A 168 -0.94 -10.19 11.71
C ASN A 168 -1.17 -8.86 12.46
N SER A 169 -2.08 -8.87 13.45
CA SER A 169 -2.33 -7.71 14.31
C SER A 169 -1.10 -7.28 15.12
N TYR A 170 -0.30 -8.26 15.59
CA TYR A 170 0.97 -7.98 16.24
C TYR A 170 1.95 -7.29 15.28
N VAL A 171 2.07 -7.79 14.05
CA VAL A 171 2.97 -7.20 13.04
C VAL A 171 2.59 -5.75 12.74
N CYS A 172 1.30 -5.48 12.54
CA CYS A 172 0.80 -4.14 12.29
C CYS A 172 1.10 -3.21 13.46
N LYS A 173 0.81 -3.65 14.69
CA LYS A 173 1.13 -2.90 15.91
C LYS A 173 2.62 -2.53 15.96
N ARG A 174 3.52 -3.46 15.65
CA ARG A 174 4.98 -3.21 15.63
C ARG A 174 5.37 -2.15 14.58
N ILE A 175 4.81 -2.21 13.37
CA ILE A 175 5.05 -1.20 12.33
C ILE A 175 4.62 0.20 12.82
N LEU A 176 3.42 0.30 13.43
CA LEU A 176 2.89 1.56 13.94
C LEU A 176 3.68 2.09 15.15
N GLU A 177 4.14 1.20 16.04
CA GLU A 177 5.03 1.57 17.15
C GLU A 177 6.37 2.11 16.64
N ASP A 178 6.98 1.43 15.67
CA ASP A 178 8.28 1.82 15.11
C ASP A 178 8.22 3.18 14.42
N ILE A 179 7.16 3.47 13.64
CA ILE A 179 7.00 4.80 13.01
C ILE A 179 6.76 5.88 14.06
N GLY A 180 5.98 5.58 15.12
CA GLY A 180 5.77 6.50 16.24
C GLY A 180 7.06 6.79 17.01
N GLN A 181 7.91 5.78 17.23
CA GLN A 181 9.23 5.96 17.84
C GLN A 181 10.15 6.78 16.95
N PHE A 182 10.21 6.45 15.65
CA PHE A 182 10.98 7.21 14.69
C PHE A 182 10.57 8.69 14.68
N TYR A 183 9.26 8.97 14.64
CA TYR A 183 8.76 10.35 14.70
C TYR A 183 9.20 11.06 15.98
N ARG A 184 9.07 10.42 17.16
CA ARG A 184 9.54 11.00 18.44
C ARG A 184 11.04 11.33 18.42
N LEU A 185 11.86 10.49 17.79
CA LEU A 185 13.31 10.71 17.69
C LEU A 185 13.66 11.91 16.80
N ILE A 186 12.89 12.15 15.73
CA ILE A 186 13.18 13.25 14.79
C ILE A 186 12.44 14.54 15.12
N ARG A 187 11.35 14.51 15.89
CA ARG A 187 10.60 15.70 16.30
C ARG A 187 11.48 16.65 17.12
N ARG A 188 11.36 17.97 16.89
CA ARG A 188 12.00 18.96 17.78
C ARG A 188 11.19 19.08 19.07
N LYS A 189 11.88 19.25 20.19
CA LYS A 189 11.24 19.53 21.48
C LYS A 189 10.59 20.90 21.44
#